data_AF-A0A7S3M490-F1
#
_entry.id   AF-A0A7S3M490-F1
#
_cell.length_a   1.000
_cell.length_b   1.000
_cell.length_c   1.000
_cell.angle_alpha   90.00
_cell.angle_beta   90.00
_cell.angle_gamma   90.00
#
_symmetry.space_group_name_H-M   'P 1'
#
loop_
_entity.id
_entity.type
_entity.pdbx_description
1 polymer ?
#
loop_
_entity_poly.entity_id
_entity_poly.type
_entity_poly.pdbx_seq_one_letter_code
_entity_poly.pdbx_strand_id
1 'polypeptide(L)'
;MAQNFPMVQAMKRMSAHTEAPPPETPLNNYLVNTVRENEEKKDTEDAVLESVIQNQVLRDRSPEAKKGRRQMLMRAVYGEFMATLLFFCPIFLVIVHGHESNWTGEGTTLAAAMVTGFQGIGLSFAFSGISGAILNPAVSFALWATGKLSNRRACYYILVQLGASVLAMIIVTFMFSGPMGSAYDYLAVYPAGGTNLGKVFATEFFLTFFLTYTAFTVAFEDAEAQKKESMSIKKISDAKGLTLYATTPQSKTGFAPFSIGFVLFSISLSGGTGGAAFNPARMFGPALFSGKWHYLWLYWLGQVLGATTAGLLVNNLHKIGLKAMAREGQSATKAATTVLATSLPLMPMEVGPDHDRDSNIRNPIAPSGTAV
;
A
#
# COMPACT_ATOMS: atom_id res chain seq x y z
N MET A 1 -21.49 8.30 -31.39
CA MET A 1 -20.84 9.57 -31.74
C MET A 1 -19.38 9.43 -31.32
N ALA A 2 -18.37 9.25 -32.17
CA ALA A 2 -18.13 9.81 -33.50
C ALA A 2 -17.54 8.76 -34.45
N GLN A 3 -18.16 8.59 -35.61
CA GLN A 3 -17.54 8.02 -36.82
C GLN A 3 -17.69 9.10 -37.87
N ASN A 4 -16.61 9.82 -38.18
CA ASN A 4 -16.54 10.74 -39.32
C ASN A 4 -15.05 11.05 -39.59
N PHE A 5 -14.36 10.09 -40.21
CA PHE A 5 -13.16 10.40 -40.99
C PHE A 5 -13.53 10.24 -42.47
N PRO A 6 -13.71 11.35 -43.21
CA PRO A 6 -14.13 11.35 -44.63
C PRO A 6 -13.20 10.55 -45.56
N MET A 7 -11.95 10.30 -45.12
CA MET A 7 -10.90 9.65 -45.91
C MET A 7 -11.21 8.15 -46.18
N VAL A 8 -11.85 7.45 -45.24
CA VAL A 8 -12.16 6.01 -45.37
C VAL A 8 -13.34 5.76 -46.32
N GLN A 9 -14.31 6.68 -46.38
CA GLN A 9 -15.41 6.60 -47.35
C GLN A 9 -15.00 7.03 -48.76
N ALA A 10 -14.00 7.93 -48.89
CA ALA A 10 -13.43 8.30 -50.18
C ALA A 10 -12.69 7.11 -50.84
N MET A 11 -11.95 6.32 -50.06
CA MET A 11 -11.29 5.10 -50.57
C MET A 11 -12.29 4.02 -51.01
N LYS A 12 -13.42 3.84 -50.31
CA LYS A 12 -14.46 2.88 -50.74
C LYS A 12 -15.18 3.28 -52.03
N ARG A 13 -15.28 4.58 -52.35
CA ARG A 13 -15.96 5.06 -53.57
C ARG A 13 -15.07 5.08 -54.81
N MET A 14 -13.75 5.10 -54.65
CA MET A 14 -12.80 5.02 -55.78
C MET A 14 -12.57 3.59 -56.29
N SER A 15 -13.13 2.57 -55.64
CA SER A 15 -13.01 1.16 -56.04
C SER A 15 -14.05 0.70 -57.08
N ALA A 16 -14.89 1.59 -57.60
CA ALA A 16 -16.03 1.23 -58.47
C ALA A 16 -15.84 1.55 -59.96
N HIS A 17 -14.64 1.94 -60.40
CA HIS A 17 -14.31 2.07 -61.82
C HIS A 17 -13.26 1.05 -62.25
N THR A 18 -13.62 0.32 -63.29
CA THR A 18 -12.92 -0.78 -63.94
C THR A 18 -11.60 -0.30 -64.53
N GLU A 19 -10.52 -0.43 -63.76
CA GLU A 19 -9.17 -0.55 -64.29
C GLU A 19 -8.55 -1.81 -63.69
N ALA A 20 -7.88 -2.60 -64.54
CA ALA A 20 -7.18 -3.80 -64.11
C ALA A 20 -6.23 -3.45 -62.95
N PRO A 21 -6.12 -4.30 -61.91
CA PRO A 21 -5.24 -4.02 -60.80
C PRO A 21 -3.82 -3.78 -61.34
N PRO A 22 -3.10 -2.76 -60.86
CA PRO A 22 -1.72 -2.55 -61.26
C PRO A 22 -0.94 -3.84 -60.96
N PRO A 23 0.05 -4.21 -61.80
CA PRO A 23 0.78 -5.45 -61.60
C PRO A 23 1.28 -5.49 -60.16
N GLU A 24 0.86 -6.52 -59.43
CA GLU A 24 1.18 -6.71 -58.02
C GLU A 24 2.69 -6.68 -57.87
N THR A 25 3.24 -5.56 -57.42
CA THR A 25 4.66 -5.51 -57.12
C THR A 25 4.91 -6.44 -55.93
N PRO A 26 6.00 -7.22 -55.91
CA PRO A 26 6.31 -8.14 -54.81
C PRO A 26 6.26 -7.45 -53.44
N LEU A 27 6.61 -6.16 -53.41
CA LEU A 27 6.58 -5.30 -52.22
C LEU A 27 5.16 -5.05 -51.69
N ASN A 28 4.17 -4.88 -52.57
CA ASN A 28 2.78 -4.60 -52.17
C ASN A 28 2.10 -5.85 -51.58
N ASN A 29 2.36 -7.03 -52.17
CA ASN A 29 1.92 -8.30 -51.61
C ASN A 29 2.63 -8.61 -50.28
N TYR A 30 3.92 -8.28 -50.17
CA TYR A 30 4.64 -8.43 -48.90
C TYR A 30 4.04 -7.54 -47.80
N LEU A 31 3.78 -6.27 -48.06
CA LEU A 31 3.18 -5.34 -47.08
C LEU A 31 1.77 -5.76 -46.67
N VAL A 32 0.90 -6.12 -47.62
CA VAL A 32 -0.47 -6.56 -47.32
C VAL A 32 -0.46 -7.88 -46.53
N ASN A 33 0.39 -8.84 -46.90
CA ASN A 33 0.54 -10.09 -46.14
C ASN A 33 1.12 -9.84 -44.76
N THR A 34 2.11 -8.94 -44.62
CA THR A 34 2.69 -8.56 -43.31
C THR A 34 1.67 -7.89 -42.41
N VAL A 35 0.83 -6.99 -42.95
CA VAL A 35 -0.26 -6.34 -42.20
C VAL A 35 -1.30 -7.38 -41.76
N ARG A 36 -1.71 -8.28 -42.65
CA ARG A 36 -2.67 -9.34 -42.35
C ARG A 36 -2.14 -10.33 -41.31
N GLU A 37 -0.88 -10.74 -41.41
CA GLU A 37 -0.23 -11.59 -40.41
C GLU A 37 -0.14 -10.88 -39.05
N ASN A 38 0.16 -9.58 -39.03
CA ASN A 38 0.19 -8.80 -37.80
C ASN A 38 -1.21 -8.64 -37.18
N GLU A 39 -2.27 -8.50 -38.00
CA GLU A 39 -3.66 -8.47 -37.54
C GLU A 39 -4.12 -9.83 -36.99
N GLU A 40 -3.87 -10.93 -37.71
CA GLU A 40 -4.20 -12.29 -37.25
C GLU A 40 -3.45 -12.65 -35.95
N LYS A 41 -2.17 -12.26 -35.85
CA LYS A 41 -1.36 -12.48 -34.65
C LYS A 41 -1.90 -11.69 -33.45
N LYS A 42 -2.33 -10.44 -33.69
CA LYS A 42 -2.96 -9.59 -32.67
C LYS A 42 -4.31 -10.14 -32.21
N ASP A 43 -5.16 -10.59 -33.14
CA ASP A 43 -6.46 -11.20 -32.81
C ASP A 43 -6.28 -12.49 -32.00
N THR A 44 -5.24 -13.27 -32.32
CA THR A 44 -4.88 -14.48 -31.56
C THR A 44 -4.37 -14.12 -30.16
N GLU A 45 -3.54 -13.09 -30.02
CA GLU A 45 -3.06 -12.60 -28.71
C GLU A 45 -4.22 -12.06 -27.84
N ASP A 46 -5.15 -11.32 -28.44
CA ASP A 46 -6.33 -10.78 -27.76
C ASP A 46 -7.29 -11.90 -27.30
N ALA A 47 -7.53 -12.92 -28.14
CA ALA A 47 -8.33 -14.09 -27.79
C ALA A 47 -7.69 -14.92 -26.67
N VAL A 48 -6.36 -15.11 -26.70
CA VAL A 48 -5.62 -15.77 -25.61
C VAL A 48 -5.73 -14.95 -24.34
N LEU A 49 -5.56 -13.62 -24.40
CA LEU A 49 -5.68 -12.74 -23.25
C LEU A 49 -7.08 -12.79 -22.62
N GLU A 50 -8.15 -12.76 -23.43
CA GLU A 50 -9.52 -12.93 -22.93
C GLU A 50 -9.71 -14.27 -22.24
N SER A 51 -9.22 -15.36 -22.84
CA SER A 51 -9.32 -16.69 -22.24
C SER A 51 -8.58 -16.80 -20.90
N VAL A 52 -7.43 -16.14 -20.77
CA VAL A 52 -6.63 -16.07 -19.54
C VAL A 52 -7.38 -15.26 -18.48
N ILE A 53 -7.93 -14.10 -18.85
CA ILE A 53 -8.74 -13.25 -17.96
C ILE A 53 -9.96 -14.04 -17.48
N GLN A 54 -10.66 -14.72 -18.37
CA GLN A 54 -11.87 -15.47 -18.04
C GLN A 54 -11.55 -16.65 -17.11
N ASN A 55 -10.48 -17.39 -17.37
CA ASN A 55 -10.00 -18.45 -16.49
C ASN A 55 -9.55 -17.93 -15.11
N GLN A 56 -8.89 -16.77 -15.06
CA GLN A 56 -8.56 -16.11 -13.79
C GLN A 56 -9.81 -15.69 -13.02
N VAL A 57 -10.79 -15.07 -13.68
CA VAL A 57 -12.06 -14.66 -13.07
C VAL A 57 -12.81 -15.86 -12.49
N LEU A 58 -12.82 -16.99 -13.20
CA LEU A 58 -13.44 -18.24 -12.73
C LEU A 58 -12.70 -18.80 -11.50
N ARG A 59 -11.37 -18.85 -11.53
CA ARG A 59 -10.54 -19.23 -10.37
C ARG A 59 -10.79 -18.33 -9.17
N ASP A 60 -10.89 -17.01 -9.37
CA ASP A 60 -11.14 -16.04 -8.30
C ASP A 60 -12.56 -16.12 -7.71
N ARG A 61 -13.51 -16.67 -8.46
CA ARG A 61 -14.89 -16.92 -8.01
C ARG A 61 -15.07 -18.30 -7.36
N SER A 62 -14.07 -19.16 -7.42
CA SER A 62 -14.12 -20.51 -6.84
C SER A 62 -14.44 -20.48 -5.33
N PRO A 63 -15.11 -21.51 -4.80
CA PRO A 63 -15.36 -21.65 -3.36
C PRO A 63 -14.07 -21.63 -2.53
N GLU A 64 -13.00 -22.23 -3.04
CA GLU A 64 -11.68 -22.27 -2.38
C GLU A 64 -11.06 -20.87 -2.28
N ALA A 65 -11.07 -20.09 -3.38
CA ALA A 65 -10.60 -18.71 -3.35
C ALA A 65 -11.43 -17.83 -2.40
N LYS A 66 -12.76 -18.03 -2.34
CA LYS A 66 -13.64 -17.37 -1.35
C LYS A 66 -13.27 -17.76 0.08
N LYS A 67 -13.03 -19.05 0.36
CA LYS A 67 -12.61 -19.55 1.68
C LYS A 67 -11.25 -18.96 2.08
N GLY A 68 -10.27 -18.95 1.18
CA GLY A 68 -8.95 -18.36 1.41
C GLY A 68 -9.02 -16.87 1.72
N ARG A 69 -9.81 -16.10 0.95
CA ARG A 69 -10.04 -14.67 1.23
C ARG A 69 -10.68 -14.44 2.60
N ARG A 70 -11.66 -15.26 2.98
CA ARG A 70 -12.29 -15.19 4.31
C ARG A 70 -11.29 -15.49 5.42
N GLN A 71 -10.45 -16.51 5.26
CA GLN A 71 -9.41 -16.84 6.24
C GLN A 71 -8.39 -15.70 6.40
N MET A 72 -7.92 -15.12 5.30
CA MET A 72 -7.02 -13.96 5.35
C MET A 72 -7.68 -12.75 6.03
N LEU A 73 -8.97 -12.50 5.76
CA LEU A 73 -9.72 -11.45 6.45
C LEU A 73 -9.81 -11.71 7.96
N MET A 74 -10.16 -12.94 8.37
CA MET A 74 -10.29 -13.27 9.79
C MET A 74 -8.96 -13.22 10.54
N ARG A 75 -7.86 -13.67 9.91
CA ARG A 75 -6.51 -13.53 10.46
C ARG A 75 -6.14 -12.07 10.68
N ALA A 76 -6.46 -11.19 9.72
CA ALA A 76 -6.15 -9.77 9.82
C ALA A 76 -7.01 -9.06 10.89
N VAL A 77 -8.29 -9.39 10.98
CA VAL A 77 -9.21 -8.86 12.01
C VAL A 77 -8.79 -9.31 13.42
N TYR A 78 -8.46 -10.59 13.58
CA TYR A 78 -7.91 -11.10 14.85
C TYR A 78 -6.58 -10.41 15.20
N GLY A 79 -5.71 -10.20 14.20
CA GLY A 79 -4.46 -9.46 14.36
C GLY A 79 -4.69 -8.05 14.89
N GLU A 80 -5.62 -7.27 14.32
CA GLU A 80 -5.94 -5.93 14.84
C GLU A 80 -6.53 -5.97 16.25
N PHE A 81 -7.43 -6.92 16.53
CA PHE A 81 -8.00 -7.07 17.87
C PHE A 81 -6.90 -7.32 18.90
N MET A 82 -6.07 -8.35 18.68
CA MET A 82 -5.03 -8.75 19.61
C MET A 82 -3.96 -7.68 19.76
N ALA A 83 -3.51 -7.08 18.65
CA ALA A 83 -2.50 -6.04 18.72
C ALA A 83 -3.04 -4.79 19.43
N THR A 84 -4.29 -4.41 19.22
CA THR A 84 -4.90 -3.25 19.91
C THR A 84 -5.08 -3.53 21.39
N LEU A 85 -5.45 -4.76 21.76
CA LEU A 85 -5.58 -5.20 23.15
C LEU A 85 -4.23 -5.15 23.86
N LEU A 86 -3.20 -5.75 23.25
CA LEU A 86 -1.84 -5.76 23.77
C LEU A 86 -1.20 -4.36 23.80
N PHE A 87 -1.64 -3.46 22.93
CA PHE A 87 -1.21 -2.06 22.94
C PHE A 87 -1.81 -1.31 24.13
N PHE A 88 -3.12 -1.39 24.36
CA PHE A 88 -3.78 -0.62 25.41
C PHE A 88 -3.60 -1.19 26.81
N CYS A 89 -3.53 -2.51 26.99
CA CYS A 89 -3.40 -3.10 28.33
C CYS A 89 -2.22 -2.51 29.13
N PRO A 90 -0.97 -2.49 28.62
CA PRO A 90 0.16 -1.91 29.34
C PRO A 90 0.06 -0.39 29.52
N ILE A 91 -0.49 0.32 28.53
CA ILE A 91 -0.67 1.78 28.59
C ILE A 91 -1.66 2.14 29.71
N PHE A 92 -2.79 1.45 29.78
CA PHE A 92 -3.77 1.67 30.83
C PHE A 92 -3.23 1.24 32.19
N LEU A 93 -2.51 0.11 32.25
CA LEU A 93 -1.90 -0.40 33.46
C LEU A 93 -0.91 0.60 34.07
N VAL A 94 -0.01 1.18 33.27
CA VAL A 94 1.03 2.10 33.80
C VAL A 94 0.42 3.43 34.28
N ILE A 95 -0.65 3.92 33.63
CA ILE A 95 -1.36 5.12 34.08
C ILE A 95 -2.01 4.86 35.44
N VAL A 96 -2.75 3.76 35.59
CA VAL A 96 -3.41 3.41 36.86
C VAL A 96 -2.36 3.15 37.95
N HIS A 97 -1.29 2.41 37.64
CA HIS A 97 -0.20 2.14 38.58
C HIS A 97 0.46 3.44 39.08
N GLY A 98 0.74 4.38 38.18
CA GLY A 98 1.34 5.66 38.55
C GLY A 98 0.47 6.46 39.51
N HIS A 99 -0.85 6.46 39.32
CA HIS A 99 -1.78 7.09 40.26
C HIS A 99 -1.86 6.35 41.60
N GLU A 100 -2.06 5.03 41.61
CA GLU A 100 -2.15 4.23 42.84
C GLU A 100 -0.84 4.23 43.64
N SER A 101 0.30 4.40 42.97
CA SER A 101 1.63 4.51 43.58
C SER A 101 2.05 5.95 43.87
N ASN A 102 1.14 6.92 43.74
CA ASN A 102 1.37 8.35 44.00
C ASN A 102 2.59 8.94 43.27
N TRP A 103 2.82 8.53 42.02
CA TRP A 103 3.81 9.18 41.17
C TRP A 103 3.37 10.61 40.84
N THR A 104 4.34 11.47 40.51
CA THR A 104 4.02 12.81 39.99
C THR A 104 3.28 12.67 38.66
N GLY A 105 2.40 13.63 38.34
CA GLY A 105 1.70 13.63 37.04
C GLY A 105 2.65 13.62 35.84
N GLU A 106 3.79 14.31 35.96
CA GLU A 106 4.87 14.28 34.97
C GLU A 106 5.50 12.88 34.85
N GLY A 107 5.76 12.22 35.99
CA GLY A 107 6.29 10.85 36.02
C GLY A 107 5.35 9.84 35.38
N THR A 108 4.06 9.90 35.70
CA THR A 108 3.03 9.05 35.07
C THR A 108 2.92 9.32 33.58
N THR A 109 2.97 10.59 33.15
CA THR A 109 2.91 10.96 31.73
C THR A 109 4.13 10.45 30.96
N LEU A 110 5.34 10.60 31.51
CA LEU A 110 6.57 10.10 30.91
C LEU A 110 6.54 8.56 30.78
N ALA A 111 6.15 7.86 31.84
CA ALA A 111 6.07 6.40 31.82
C ALA A 111 5.02 5.91 30.80
N ALA A 112 3.84 6.53 30.77
CA ALA A 112 2.79 6.22 29.78
C ALA A 112 3.26 6.48 28.34
N ALA A 113 3.98 7.58 28.11
CA ALA A 113 4.55 7.87 26.80
C ALA A 113 5.56 6.81 26.38
N MET A 114 6.50 6.42 27.27
CA MET A 114 7.51 5.39 26.99
C MET A 114 6.85 4.06 26.64
N VAL A 115 5.87 3.63 27.44
CA VAL A 115 5.11 2.39 27.18
C VAL A 115 4.38 2.47 25.84
N THR A 116 3.74 3.59 25.53
CA THR A 116 3.02 3.79 24.26
C THR A 116 3.97 3.69 23.07
N GLY A 117 5.13 4.32 23.14
CA GLY A 117 6.15 4.27 22.09
C GLY A 117 6.73 2.86 21.91
N PHE A 118 7.22 2.25 22.98
CA PHE A 118 7.85 0.93 22.93
C PHE A 118 6.86 -0.17 22.54
N GLN A 119 5.61 -0.13 23.03
CA GLN A 119 4.58 -1.05 22.55
C GLN A 119 4.24 -0.82 21.09
N GLY A 120 4.22 0.44 20.63
CA GLY A 120 4.08 0.77 19.23
C GLY A 120 5.13 0.09 18.35
N ILE A 121 6.41 0.12 18.76
CA ILE A 121 7.52 -0.55 18.05
C ILE A 121 7.31 -2.07 18.06
N GLY A 122 7.19 -2.67 19.24
CA GLY A 122 7.13 -4.12 19.40
C GLY A 122 5.95 -4.76 18.66
N LEU A 123 4.76 -4.16 18.78
CA LEU A 123 3.56 -4.67 18.13
C LEU A 123 3.55 -4.42 16.63
N SER A 124 4.15 -3.32 16.16
CA SER A 124 4.34 -3.10 14.73
C SER A 124 5.22 -4.18 14.11
N PHE A 125 6.33 -4.57 14.78
CA PHE A 125 7.13 -5.72 14.32
C PHE A 125 6.36 -7.04 14.35
N ALA A 126 5.58 -7.29 15.41
CA ALA A 126 4.89 -8.56 15.57
C ALA A 126 3.66 -8.74 14.65
N PHE A 127 2.91 -7.66 14.37
CA PHE A 127 1.59 -7.74 13.72
C PHE A 127 1.52 -7.08 12.34
N SER A 128 2.54 -6.33 11.90
CA SER A 128 2.52 -5.69 10.56
C SER A 128 2.29 -6.69 9.42
N GLY A 129 2.91 -7.88 9.48
CA GLY A 129 2.72 -8.95 8.48
C GLY A 129 1.38 -9.68 8.57
N ILE A 130 0.58 -9.45 9.61
CA ILE A 130 -0.71 -10.11 9.83
C ILE A 130 -1.87 -9.16 9.48
N SER A 131 -1.88 -7.97 10.09
CA SER A 131 -2.98 -7.02 9.99
C SER A 131 -2.58 -5.64 9.48
N GLY A 132 -1.28 -5.34 9.49
CA GLY A 132 -0.72 -3.99 9.27
C GLY A 132 -0.46 -3.22 10.57
N ALA A 133 -0.82 -3.78 11.74
CA ALA A 133 -0.67 -3.18 13.06
C ALA A 133 -1.14 -1.71 13.10
N ILE A 134 -2.40 -1.46 12.71
CA ILE A 134 -2.94 -0.10 12.60
C ILE A 134 -3.35 0.44 13.97
N LEU A 135 -4.01 -0.39 14.78
CA LEU A 135 -4.30 -0.18 16.22
C LEU A 135 -5.08 1.10 16.55
N ASN A 136 -5.66 1.75 15.54
CA ASN A 136 -6.26 3.07 15.66
C ASN A 136 -7.42 3.23 14.66
N PRO A 137 -8.65 3.46 15.13
CA PRO A 137 -9.80 3.67 14.25
C PRO A 137 -9.66 4.86 13.29
N ALA A 138 -9.03 5.95 13.73
CA ALA A 138 -8.82 7.13 12.87
C ALA A 138 -7.84 6.83 11.73
N VAL A 139 -6.76 6.10 12.01
CA VAL A 139 -5.78 5.68 10.98
C VAL A 139 -6.41 4.64 10.05
N SER A 140 -7.21 3.72 10.59
CA SER A 140 -7.97 2.73 9.79
C SER A 140 -8.94 3.43 8.84
N PHE A 141 -9.61 4.49 9.31
CA PHE A 141 -10.47 5.33 8.48
C PHE A 141 -9.68 6.07 7.40
N ALA A 142 -8.51 6.64 7.72
CA ALA A 142 -7.67 7.30 6.72
C ALA A 142 -7.19 6.33 5.62
N LEU A 143 -6.81 5.10 5.98
CA LEU A 143 -6.48 4.05 5.01
C LEU A 143 -7.68 3.65 4.14
N TRP A 144 -8.87 3.63 4.71
CA TRP A 144 -10.10 3.43 3.96
C TRP A 144 -10.39 4.59 2.99
N ALA A 145 -10.31 5.83 3.47
CA ALA A 145 -10.56 7.04 2.68
C ALA A 145 -9.57 7.21 1.51
N THR A 146 -8.34 6.72 1.67
CA THR A 146 -7.31 6.72 0.62
C THR A 146 -7.37 5.52 -0.32
N GLY A 147 -8.27 4.56 -0.08
CA GLY A 147 -8.45 3.34 -0.90
C GLY A 147 -7.45 2.22 -0.61
N LYS A 148 -6.63 2.34 0.43
CA LYS A 148 -5.63 1.33 0.85
C LYS A 148 -6.25 0.20 1.69
N LEU A 149 -7.39 0.45 2.34
CA LEU A 149 -8.13 -0.54 3.13
C LEU A 149 -9.54 -0.78 2.55
N SER A 150 -9.93 -2.04 2.39
CA SER A 150 -11.24 -2.38 1.83
C SER A 150 -12.39 -2.09 2.80
N ASN A 151 -13.58 -1.77 2.28
CA ASN A 151 -14.77 -1.42 3.09
C ASN A 151 -15.05 -2.42 4.23
N ARG A 152 -14.99 -3.74 3.94
CA ARG A 152 -15.21 -4.78 4.95
C ARG A 152 -14.12 -4.79 6.02
N ARG A 153 -12.84 -4.64 5.63
CA ARG A 153 -11.72 -4.60 6.58
C ARG A 153 -11.80 -3.38 7.46
N ALA A 154 -12.06 -2.20 6.89
CA ALA A 154 -12.19 -0.95 7.62
C ALA A 154 -13.27 -1.04 8.70
N CYS A 155 -14.45 -1.54 8.34
CA CYS A 155 -15.55 -1.73 9.30
C CYS A 155 -15.14 -2.68 10.43
N TYR A 156 -14.62 -3.87 10.11
CA TYR A 156 -14.22 -4.82 11.15
C TYR A 156 -13.06 -4.31 12.01
N TYR A 157 -12.07 -3.64 11.43
CA TYR A 157 -10.92 -3.10 12.16
C TYR A 157 -11.35 -2.08 13.21
N ILE A 158 -12.20 -1.12 12.82
CA ILE A 158 -12.73 -0.12 13.75
C ILE A 158 -13.49 -0.81 14.89
N LEU A 159 -14.39 -1.76 14.57
CA LEU A 159 -15.17 -2.47 15.59
C LEU A 159 -14.29 -3.24 16.56
N VAL A 160 -13.30 -3.99 16.07
CA VAL A 160 -12.44 -4.79 16.95
C VAL A 160 -11.43 -3.95 17.71
N GLN A 161 -10.97 -2.81 17.18
CA GLN A 161 -10.11 -1.88 17.89
C GLN A 161 -10.86 -1.24 19.08
N LEU A 162 -12.11 -0.84 18.87
CA LEU A 162 -12.98 -0.35 19.95
C LEU A 162 -13.26 -1.44 20.98
N GLY A 163 -13.58 -2.66 20.54
CA GLY A 163 -13.81 -3.81 21.42
C GLY A 163 -12.58 -4.22 22.23
N ALA A 164 -11.39 -4.14 21.62
CA ALA A 164 -10.13 -4.41 22.30
C ALA A 164 -9.85 -3.40 23.42
N SER A 165 -10.18 -2.12 23.21
CA SER A 165 -10.07 -1.10 24.25
C SER A 165 -11.02 -1.37 25.44
N VAL A 166 -12.26 -1.79 25.17
CA VAL A 166 -13.21 -2.20 26.21
C VAL A 166 -12.67 -3.39 27.01
N LEU A 167 -12.13 -4.40 26.33
CA LEU A 167 -11.54 -5.55 27.02
C LEU A 167 -10.28 -5.18 27.81
N ALA A 168 -9.45 -4.26 27.31
CA ALA A 168 -8.28 -3.75 28.03
C ALA A 168 -8.69 -3.06 29.35
N MET A 169 -9.79 -2.29 29.34
CA MET A 169 -10.35 -1.71 30.56
C MET A 169 -10.77 -2.77 31.57
N ILE A 170 -11.47 -3.83 31.13
CA ILE A 170 -11.91 -4.92 32.01
C ILE A 170 -10.70 -5.60 32.65
N ILE A 171 -9.68 -5.93 31.85
CA ILE A 171 -8.46 -6.58 32.33
C ILE A 171 -7.75 -5.71 33.36
N VAL A 172 -7.49 -4.44 33.04
CA VAL A 172 -6.76 -3.54 33.95
C VAL A 172 -7.54 -3.31 35.24
N THR A 173 -8.86 -3.16 35.18
CA THR A 173 -9.69 -3.02 36.38
C THR A 173 -9.62 -4.26 37.26
N PHE A 174 -9.64 -5.46 36.66
CA PHE A 174 -9.50 -6.71 37.40
C PHE A 174 -8.12 -6.86 38.07
N MET A 175 -7.07 -6.25 37.50
CA MET A 175 -5.71 -6.30 38.03
C MET A 175 -5.48 -5.41 39.27
N PHE A 176 -6.35 -4.43 39.53
CA PHE A 176 -6.22 -3.52 40.68
C PHE A 176 -7.35 -3.74 41.69
N SER A 177 -6.99 -3.92 42.96
CA SER A 177 -7.92 -4.16 44.07
C SER A 177 -8.50 -2.88 44.69
N GLY A 178 -8.41 -1.73 44.00
CA GLY A 178 -8.88 -0.44 44.47
C GLY A 178 -10.41 -0.27 44.38
N PRO A 179 -10.96 0.85 44.87
CA PRO A 179 -12.38 1.16 44.68
C PRO A 179 -12.75 1.12 43.20
N MET A 180 -13.72 0.28 42.83
CA MET A 180 -14.29 0.17 41.48
C MET A 180 -14.77 1.56 41.01
N GLY A 181 -13.91 2.29 40.30
CA GLY A 181 -14.13 3.69 39.97
C GLY A 181 -12.84 4.49 39.75
N SER A 182 -11.86 4.36 40.64
CA SER A 182 -10.64 5.20 40.60
C SER A 182 -9.86 5.01 39.29
N ALA A 183 -9.68 3.76 38.86
CA ALA A 183 -9.03 3.42 37.59
C ALA A 183 -9.73 4.02 36.37
N TYR A 184 -11.08 4.10 36.38
CA TYR A 184 -11.84 4.65 35.25
C TYR A 184 -11.60 6.15 35.10
N ASP A 185 -11.56 6.86 36.23
CA ASP A 185 -11.35 8.30 36.27
C ASP A 185 -9.95 8.70 35.83
N TYR A 186 -8.93 7.92 36.20
CA TYR A 186 -7.54 8.14 35.76
C TYR A 186 -7.33 7.90 34.25
N LEU A 187 -8.10 6.97 33.67
CA LEU A 187 -7.95 6.60 32.26
C LEU A 187 -8.81 7.45 31.32
N ALA A 188 -9.88 8.06 31.84
CA ALA A 188 -10.75 8.92 31.07
C ALA A 188 -10.04 10.19 30.64
N VAL A 189 -10.17 10.53 29.35
CA VAL A 189 -9.61 11.76 28.80
C VAL A 189 -10.75 12.72 28.51
N TYR A 190 -10.64 13.92 29.05
CA TYR A 190 -11.63 14.99 28.92
C TYR A 190 -10.91 16.33 29.12
N PRO A 191 -11.41 17.42 28.52
CA PRO A 191 -10.77 18.72 28.66
C PRO A 191 -10.87 19.21 30.10
N ALA A 192 -9.78 19.80 30.60
CA ALA A 192 -9.78 20.47 31.89
C ALA A 192 -10.78 21.65 31.88
N GLY A 193 -11.36 21.97 33.04
CA GLY A 193 -12.34 23.05 33.17
C GLY A 193 -11.80 24.38 32.64
N GLY A 194 -12.61 25.09 31.84
CA GLY A 194 -12.24 26.38 31.23
C GLY A 194 -11.33 26.28 30.00
N THR A 195 -10.96 25.08 29.55
CA THR A 195 -10.16 24.91 28.33
C THR A 195 -10.95 25.29 27.08
N ASN A 196 -10.32 26.04 26.17
CA ASN A 196 -10.91 26.37 24.88
C ASN A 196 -11.04 25.10 24.01
N LEU A 197 -12.27 24.75 23.63
CA LEU A 197 -12.57 23.54 22.84
C LEU A 197 -11.90 23.53 21.46
N GLY A 198 -11.69 24.69 20.85
CA GLY A 198 -10.95 24.81 19.59
C GLY A 198 -9.47 24.40 19.73
N LYS A 199 -8.84 24.70 20.88
CA LYS A 199 -7.47 24.26 21.18
C LYS A 199 -7.40 22.75 21.40
N VAL A 200 -8.42 22.17 22.05
CA VAL A 200 -8.54 20.70 22.23
C VAL A 200 -8.66 20.01 20.88
N PHE A 201 -9.57 20.48 20.03
CA PHE A 201 -9.73 19.97 18.67
C PHE A 201 -8.42 20.08 17.86
N ALA A 202 -7.77 21.24 17.87
CA ALA A 202 -6.54 21.45 17.12
C ALA A 202 -5.41 20.54 17.62
N THR A 203 -5.29 20.36 18.94
CA THR A 203 -4.33 19.43 19.54
C THR A 203 -4.55 18.02 19.00
N GLU A 204 -5.77 17.49 19.12
CA GLU A 204 -6.10 16.13 18.66
C GLU A 204 -5.94 15.95 17.15
N PHE A 205 -6.30 16.98 16.37
CA PHE A 205 -6.06 17.00 14.93
C PHE A 205 -4.57 16.85 14.60
N PHE A 206 -3.70 17.69 15.18
CA PHE A 206 -2.28 17.70 14.84
C PHE A 206 -1.54 16.47 15.36
N LEU A 207 -1.85 15.99 16.58
CA LEU A 207 -1.22 14.77 17.11
C LEU A 207 -1.56 13.55 16.25
N THR A 208 -2.82 13.37 15.86
CA THR A 208 -3.19 12.27 14.95
C THR A 208 -2.66 12.49 13.54
N PHE A 209 -2.59 13.74 13.07
CA PHE A 209 -1.96 14.07 11.79
C PHE A 209 -0.50 13.62 11.77
N PHE A 210 0.31 13.96 12.78
CA PHE A 210 1.73 13.57 12.84
C PHE A 210 1.91 12.05 12.87
N LEU A 211 1.11 11.35 13.69
CA LEU A 211 1.11 9.90 13.74
C LEU A 211 0.80 9.29 12.37
N THR A 212 -0.28 9.75 11.74
CA THR A 212 -0.77 9.18 10.48
C THR A 212 0.15 9.53 9.32
N TYR A 213 0.68 10.75 9.28
CA TYR A 213 1.63 11.20 8.27
C TYR A 213 2.89 10.33 8.28
N THR A 214 3.46 10.11 9.47
CA THR A 214 4.62 9.22 9.63
C THR A 214 4.27 7.80 9.18
N ALA A 215 3.17 7.22 9.67
CA ALA A 215 2.77 5.86 9.29
C ALA A 215 2.55 5.70 7.77
N PHE A 216 1.92 6.67 7.11
CA PHE A 216 1.74 6.64 5.66
C PHE A 216 3.07 6.70 4.90
N THR A 217 3.96 7.62 5.30
CA THR A 217 5.23 7.83 4.59
C THR A 217 6.23 6.70 4.77
N VAL A 218 6.28 6.05 5.93
CA VAL A 218 7.30 5.02 6.23
C VAL A 218 6.80 3.59 6.04
N ALA A 219 5.48 3.36 6.13
CA ALA A 219 4.92 2.00 6.08
C ALA A 219 3.96 1.81 4.91
N PHE A 220 2.91 2.64 4.81
CA PHE A 220 1.79 2.31 3.91
C PHE A 220 2.04 2.60 2.43
N GLU A 221 2.77 3.67 2.08
CA GLU A 221 3.13 3.93 0.68
C GLU A 221 4.13 2.89 0.15
N ASP A 222 5.14 2.55 0.95
CA ASP A 222 6.14 1.54 0.56
C ASP A 222 5.51 0.14 0.43
N ALA A 223 4.61 -0.23 1.34
CA ALA A 223 3.86 -1.48 1.23
C ALA A 223 2.96 -1.51 -0.02
N GLU A 224 2.38 -0.38 -0.42
CA GLU A 224 1.58 -0.29 -1.64
C GLU A 224 2.45 -0.40 -2.91
N ALA A 225 3.62 0.25 -2.92
CA ALA A 225 4.58 0.17 -4.02
C ALA A 225 5.05 -1.27 -4.26
N GLN A 226 5.48 -1.97 -3.20
CA GLN A 226 5.88 -3.38 -3.27
C GLN A 226 4.75 -4.29 -3.75
N LYS A 227 3.50 -4.03 -3.33
CA LYS A 227 2.33 -4.78 -3.80
C LYS A 227 2.11 -4.62 -5.30
N LYS A 228 2.27 -3.40 -5.84
CA LYS A 228 2.12 -3.14 -7.28
C LYS A 228 3.22 -3.82 -8.10
N GLU A 229 4.47 -3.78 -7.63
CA GLU A 229 5.60 -4.47 -8.27
C GLU A 229 5.42 -6.00 -8.24
N SER A 230 5.04 -6.58 -7.10
CA SER A 230 4.74 -8.01 -6.97
C SER A 230 3.61 -8.46 -7.89
N MET A 231 2.56 -7.65 -8.07
CA MET A 231 1.49 -7.95 -9.03
C MET A 231 1.93 -7.82 -10.49
N SER A 232 2.88 -6.92 -10.79
CA SER A 232 3.49 -6.79 -12.11
C SER A 232 4.39 -8.00 -12.44
N ILE A 233 5.13 -8.52 -11.46
CA ILE A 233 5.98 -9.71 -11.63
C ILE A 233 5.15 -11.00 -11.65
N LYS A 234 4.01 -11.05 -10.95
CA LYS A 234 3.02 -12.14 -11.09
C LYS A 234 2.42 -12.27 -12.51
N LYS A 235 2.63 -11.30 -13.41
CA LYS A 235 2.32 -11.46 -14.84
C LYS A 235 3.43 -12.16 -15.64
N ILE A 236 4.61 -12.39 -15.06
CA ILE A 236 5.77 -12.98 -15.77
C ILE A 236 6.08 -14.42 -15.30
N SER A 237 5.59 -14.86 -14.14
CA SER A 237 5.91 -16.20 -13.63
C SER A 237 4.73 -16.84 -12.90
N ASP A 238 3.96 -17.64 -13.63
CA ASP A 238 3.23 -18.77 -13.05
C ASP A 238 4.13 -20.02 -13.17
N ALA A 239 4.98 -20.27 -12.16
CA ALA A 239 5.43 -21.62 -11.82
C ALA A 239 6.08 -21.66 -10.43
N LYS A 240 5.31 -22.19 -9.47
CA LYS A 240 5.75 -22.71 -8.16
C LYS A 240 6.27 -21.69 -7.14
N GLY A 241 5.84 -21.90 -5.90
CA GLY A 241 6.62 -21.46 -4.74
C GLY A 241 6.09 -20.21 -4.07
N LEU A 242 5.18 -20.44 -3.14
CA LEU A 242 4.81 -19.54 -2.06
C LEU A 242 6.05 -19.13 -1.25
N THR A 243 6.66 -17.97 -1.52
CA THR A 243 7.35 -17.16 -0.49
C THR A 243 7.56 -15.75 -1.03
N LEU A 244 6.94 -14.73 -0.43
CA LEU A 244 7.32 -13.34 -0.70
C LEU A 244 7.32 -12.54 0.60
N TYR A 245 8.43 -12.68 1.32
CA TYR A 245 9.01 -11.61 2.12
C TYR A 245 10.50 -11.60 1.78
N ALA A 246 10.83 -11.03 0.61
CA ALA A 246 12.20 -10.57 0.39
C ALA A 246 12.29 -9.20 1.08
N THR A 247 12.89 -9.18 2.26
CA THR A 247 13.48 -7.96 2.81
C THR A 247 14.54 -7.50 1.83
N THR A 248 14.18 -6.62 0.89
CA THR A 248 15.18 -5.91 0.10
C THR A 248 15.98 -5.05 1.09
N PRO A 249 17.32 -5.10 1.11
CA PRO A 249 18.16 -4.40 2.10
C PRO A 249 18.05 -2.86 2.08
N GLN A 250 17.26 -2.29 1.18
CA GLN A 250 17.06 -0.85 1.01
C GLN A 250 15.62 -0.35 1.30
N SER A 251 14.67 -1.18 1.75
CA SER A 251 13.30 -0.69 1.98
C SER A 251 13.16 0.03 3.34
N LYS A 252 12.74 1.30 3.31
CA LYS A 252 12.35 2.10 4.50
C LYS A 252 11.36 1.36 5.43
N THR A 253 10.62 0.40 4.89
CA THR A 253 9.68 -0.49 5.59
C THR A 253 10.30 -1.29 6.75
N GLY A 254 11.61 -1.58 6.73
CA GLY A 254 12.29 -2.30 7.81
C GLY A 254 12.42 -1.47 9.11
N PHE A 255 12.51 -0.15 8.99
CA PHE A 255 12.62 0.78 10.11
C PHE A 255 11.31 1.48 10.46
N ALA A 256 10.25 1.27 9.68
CA ALA A 256 8.93 1.84 9.89
C ALA A 256 8.39 1.69 11.34
N PRO A 257 8.52 0.51 12.00
CA PRO A 257 8.11 0.35 13.39
C PRO A 257 8.79 1.33 14.36
N PHE A 258 10.09 1.60 14.19
CA PHE A 258 10.82 2.56 15.02
C PHE A 258 10.32 3.98 14.82
N SER A 259 10.16 4.41 13.56
CA SER A 259 9.65 5.76 13.27
C SER A 259 8.26 5.99 13.86
N ILE A 260 7.35 5.03 13.69
CA ILE A 260 5.99 5.11 14.25
C ILE A 260 6.04 5.14 15.78
N GLY A 261 6.83 4.27 16.40
CA GLY A 261 6.98 4.20 17.86
C GLY A 261 7.58 5.45 18.49
N PHE A 262 8.60 6.06 17.87
CA PHE A 262 9.16 7.32 18.35
C PHE A 262 8.17 8.48 18.23
N VAL A 263 7.36 8.51 17.18
CA VAL A 263 6.27 9.50 17.06
C VAL A 263 5.22 9.26 18.14
N LEU A 264 4.80 8.01 18.37
CA LEU A 264 3.89 7.65 19.46
C LEU A 264 4.41 8.10 20.81
N PHE A 265 5.69 7.86 21.11
CA PHE A 265 6.36 8.38 22.32
C PHE A 265 6.29 9.90 22.39
N SER A 266 6.73 10.59 21.34
CA SER A 266 6.82 12.05 21.28
C SER A 266 5.45 12.73 21.44
N ILE A 267 4.42 12.28 20.72
CA ILE A 267 3.08 12.89 20.81
C ILE A 267 2.41 12.60 22.15
N SER A 268 2.70 11.45 22.77
CA SER A 268 2.20 11.11 24.11
C SER A 268 2.85 11.97 25.19
N LEU A 269 4.15 12.28 25.05
CA LEU A 269 4.88 13.17 25.96
C LEU A 269 4.48 14.64 25.80
N SER A 270 4.15 15.04 24.57
CA SER A 270 3.86 16.45 24.24
C SER A 270 2.54 16.97 24.83
N GLY A 271 1.69 16.08 25.38
CA GLY A 271 0.61 16.40 26.33
C GLY A 271 -0.02 17.77 26.20
N GLY A 272 -0.65 18.07 25.06
CA GLY A 272 -1.32 19.35 24.85
C GLY A 272 -2.63 19.48 25.64
N THR A 273 -3.37 20.57 25.40
CA THR A 273 -4.66 20.86 26.09
C THR A 273 -5.74 19.77 25.96
N GLY A 274 -5.56 18.82 25.03
CA GLY A 274 -6.46 17.67 24.84
C GLY A 274 -6.12 16.42 25.65
N GLY A 275 -4.94 16.31 26.27
CA GLY A 275 -4.54 15.07 26.98
C GLY A 275 -4.01 13.96 26.08
N ALA A 276 -3.61 14.29 24.84
CA ALA A 276 -2.93 13.44 23.88
C ALA A 276 -3.61 12.08 23.66
N ALA A 277 -4.86 12.10 23.19
CA ALA A 277 -5.59 10.86 22.94
C ALA A 277 -5.24 10.23 21.59
N PHE A 278 -5.25 11.05 20.52
CA PHE A 278 -4.91 10.77 19.12
C PHE A 278 -5.48 9.47 18.48
N ASN A 279 -6.35 8.76 19.19
CA ASN A 279 -6.85 7.43 18.88
C ASN A 279 -8.26 7.24 19.48
N PRO A 280 -9.30 7.04 18.65
CA PRO A 280 -10.67 6.89 19.14
C PRO A 280 -10.84 5.69 20.09
N ALA A 281 -10.10 4.60 19.85
CA ALA A 281 -10.13 3.42 20.71
C ALA A 281 -9.50 3.70 22.08
N ARG A 282 -8.45 4.53 22.17
CA ARG A 282 -7.86 4.93 23.46
C ARG A 282 -8.87 5.62 24.37
N MET A 283 -9.84 6.31 23.77
CA MET A 283 -10.88 7.06 24.46
C MET A 283 -12.11 6.21 24.80
N PHE A 284 -12.50 5.34 23.87
CA PHE A 284 -13.81 4.68 23.92
C PHE A 284 -13.98 3.77 25.14
N GLY A 285 -13.01 2.88 25.39
CA GLY A 285 -13.03 2.02 26.57
C GLY A 285 -13.16 2.83 27.86
N PRO A 286 -12.22 3.73 28.18
CA PRO A 286 -12.30 4.57 29.37
C PRO A 286 -13.59 5.39 29.49
N ALA A 287 -14.10 5.95 28.38
CA ALA A 287 -15.35 6.71 28.38
C ALA A 287 -16.56 5.85 28.75
N LEU A 288 -16.59 4.59 28.29
CA LEU A 288 -17.67 3.63 28.58
C LEU A 288 -17.79 3.32 30.08
N PHE A 289 -16.66 3.14 30.77
CA PHE A 289 -16.64 2.82 32.19
C PHE A 289 -16.74 4.05 33.10
N SER A 290 -16.13 5.18 32.72
CA SER A 290 -16.17 6.42 33.51
C SER A 290 -17.46 7.23 33.34
N GLY A 291 -18.25 6.95 32.29
CA GLY A 291 -19.45 7.73 31.95
C GLY A 291 -19.15 9.12 31.35
N LYS A 292 -17.88 9.47 31.09
CA LYS A 292 -17.47 10.79 30.56
C LYS A 292 -17.57 10.86 29.04
N TRP A 293 -18.81 10.99 28.53
CA TRP A 293 -19.10 10.98 27.08
C TRP A 293 -19.11 12.35 26.41
N HIS A 294 -19.35 13.42 27.17
CA HIS A 294 -19.81 14.70 26.65
C HIS A 294 -18.92 15.30 25.54
N TYR A 295 -17.61 15.16 25.66
CA TYR A 295 -16.65 15.70 24.69
C TYR A 295 -16.09 14.66 23.72
N LEU A 296 -16.47 13.37 23.82
CA LEU A 296 -15.88 12.29 23.03
C LEU A 296 -15.95 12.54 21.52
N TRP A 297 -17.05 13.12 21.05
CA TRP A 297 -17.27 13.45 19.63
C TRP A 297 -16.24 14.46 19.11
N LEU A 298 -15.82 15.43 19.93
CA LEU A 298 -14.85 16.47 19.55
C LEU A 298 -13.48 15.85 19.28
N TYR A 299 -13.07 14.94 20.16
CA TYR A 299 -11.84 14.17 20.01
C TYR A 299 -11.88 13.31 18.76
N TRP A 300 -12.93 12.52 18.58
CA TRP A 300 -13.07 11.65 17.42
C TRP A 300 -13.06 12.43 16.11
N LEU A 301 -13.75 13.57 16.07
CA LEU A 301 -13.76 14.45 14.90
C LEU A 301 -12.36 14.98 14.59
N GLY A 302 -11.64 15.53 15.59
CA GLY A 302 -10.28 16.02 15.41
C GLY A 302 -9.33 14.93 14.90
N GLN A 303 -9.37 13.76 15.52
CA GLN A 303 -8.51 12.62 15.19
C GLN A 303 -8.79 12.09 13.78
N VAL A 304 -10.05 11.86 13.42
CA VAL A 304 -10.44 11.36 12.09
C VAL A 304 -10.07 12.38 11.00
N LEU A 305 -10.33 13.67 11.22
CA LEU A 305 -9.96 14.72 10.27
C LEU A 305 -8.43 14.84 10.13
N GLY A 306 -7.69 14.80 11.24
CA GLY A 306 -6.23 14.83 11.24
C GLY A 306 -5.64 13.65 10.48
N ALA A 307 -6.10 12.42 10.78
CA ALA A 307 -5.67 11.20 10.10
C ALA A 307 -5.97 11.24 8.60
N THR A 308 -7.19 11.61 8.23
CA THR A 308 -7.63 11.65 6.84
C THR A 308 -6.84 12.70 6.04
N THR A 309 -6.61 13.88 6.63
CA THR A 309 -5.82 14.94 6.00
C THR A 309 -4.38 14.48 5.76
N ALA A 310 -3.74 13.86 6.74
CA ALA A 310 -2.39 13.31 6.60
C ALA A 310 -2.33 12.24 5.50
N GLY A 311 -3.25 11.27 5.53
CA GLY A 311 -3.29 10.18 4.55
C GLY A 311 -3.50 10.69 3.11
N LEU A 312 -4.41 11.64 2.91
CA LEU A 312 -4.64 12.24 1.60
C LEU A 312 -3.44 13.05 1.11
N LEU A 313 -2.81 13.83 1.99
CA LEU A 313 -1.63 14.62 1.67
C LEU A 313 -0.49 13.73 1.17
N VAL A 314 -0.13 12.70 1.94
CA VAL A 314 0.96 11.78 1.58
C VAL A 314 0.65 11.02 0.30
N ASN A 315 -0.56 10.48 0.17
CA ASN A 315 -1.00 9.74 -1.02
C ASN A 315 -0.94 10.61 -2.29
N ASN A 316 -1.29 11.90 -2.19
CA ASN A 316 -1.23 12.83 -3.31
C ASN A 316 0.21 13.21 -3.66
N LEU A 317 1.05 13.49 -2.66
CA LEU A 317 2.48 13.77 -2.87
C LEU A 317 3.20 12.59 -3.53
N HIS A 318 2.93 11.37 -3.08
CA HIS A 318 3.50 10.15 -3.65
C HIS A 318 3.07 9.98 -5.13
N LYS A 319 1.78 10.20 -5.45
CA LYS A 319 1.28 10.16 -6.83
C LYS A 319 1.93 11.21 -7.73
N ILE A 320 2.19 12.42 -7.22
CA ILE A 320 2.88 13.48 -7.97
C ILE A 320 4.31 13.05 -8.26
N GLY A 321 5.03 12.51 -7.26
CA GLY A 321 6.39 12.00 -7.42
C GLY A 321 6.49 10.88 -8.46
N LEU A 322 5.60 9.89 -8.41
CA LEU A 322 5.54 8.80 -9.40
C LEU A 322 5.32 9.32 -10.82
N LYS A 323 4.43 10.30 -11.01
CA LYS A 323 4.18 10.93 -12.33
C LYS A 323 5.39 11.70 -12.85
N ALA A 324 6.14 12.37 -11.97
CA ALA A 324 7.35 13.08 -12.34
C ALA A 324 8.44 12.11 -12.82
N MET A 325 8.71 11.05 -12.04
CA MET A 325 9.69 10.01 -12.39
C MET A 325 9.34 9.29 -13.71
N ALA A 326 8.06 9.00 -13.95
CA ALA A 326 7.61 8.38 -15.19
C ALA A 326 7.86 9.27 -16.43
N ARG A 327 7.72 10.60 -16.28
CA ARG A 327 8.01 11.56 -17.35
C ARG A 327 9.50 11.63 -17.66
N GLU A 328 10.34 11.64 -16.63
CA GLU A 328 11.80 11.60 -16.79
C GLU A 328 12.27 10.30 -17.46
N GLY A 329 11.74 9.16 -17.02
CA GLY A 329 12.05 7.85 -17.63
C GLY A 329 11.67 7.77 -19.11
N GLN A 330 10.47 8.22 -19.49
CA GLN A 330 10.06 8.27 -20.90
C GLN A 330 10.92 9.21 -21.74
N SER A 331 11.37 10.34 -21.16
CA SER A 331 12.29 11.26 -21.83
C SER A 331 13.66 10.63 -22.05
N ALA A 332 14.18 9.90 -21.05
CA ALA A 332 15.44 9.18 -21.15
C ALA A 332 15.38 8.04 -22.18
N THR A 333 14.29 7.26 -22.20
CA THR A 333 14.09 6.20 -23.21
C THR A 333 14.01 6.79 -24.61
N LYS A 334 13.23 7.87 -24.81
CA LYS A 334 13.17 8.57 -26.11
C LYS A 334 14.53 9.09 -26.56
N ALA A 335 15.31 9.66 -25.64
CA ALA A 335 16.67 10.12 -25.94
C ALA A 335 17.58 8.95 -26.36
N ALA A 336 17.56 7.83 -25.62
CA ALA A 336 18.34 6.64 -25.95
C ALA A 336 17.95 6.02 -27.30
N THR A 337 16.64 5.91 -27.59
CA THR A 337 16.15 5.42 -28.89
C THR A 337 16.54 6.35 -30.04
N THR A 338 16.53 7.67 -29.81
CA THR A 338 16.98 8.66 -30.82
C THR A 338 18.46 8.49 -31.12
N VAL A 339 19.30 8.36 -30.08
CA VAL A 339 20.75 8.12 -30.25
C VAL A 339 21.00 6.83 -31.02
N LEU A 340 20.35 5.73 -30.64
CA LEU A 340 20.46 4.43 -31.31
C LEU A 340 20.02 4.46 -32.78
N ALA A 341 18.94 5.19 -33.09
CA ALA A 341 18.45 5.36 -34.46
C ALA A 341 19.41 6.20 -35.32
N THR A 342 20.13 7.17 -34.72
CA THR A 342 21.15 7.96 -35.42
C THR A 342 22.53 7.29 -35.49
N SER A 343 22.80 6.29 -34.65
CA SER A 343 24.11 5.62 -34.59
C SER A 343 24.21 4.33 -35.41
N LEU A 344 23.13 3.87 -36.05
CA LEU A 344 23.16 2.74 -36.99
C LEU A 344 23.67 3.25 -38.35
N PRO A 345 24.89 2.89 -38.79
CA PRO A 345 25.29 3.12 -40.17
C PRO A 345 24.47 2.17 -41.02
N LEU A 346 23.72 2.71 -41.99
CA LEU A 346 23.23 1.91 -43.12
C LEU A 346 24.49 1.39 -43.84
N MET A 347 24.96 0.20 -43.49
CA MET A 347 25.90 -0.52 -44.36
C MET A 347 25.12 -0.86 -45.63
N PRO A 348 25.48 -0.31 -46.80
CA PRO A 348 24.93 -0.82 -48.04
C PRO A 348 25.35 -2.28 -48.14
N MET A 349 24.38 -3.19 -48.27
CA MET A 349 24.68 -4.54 -48.72
C MET A 349 25.15 -4.42 -50.16
N GLU A 350 26.47 -4.41 -50.37
CA GLU A 350 27.03 -4.75 -51.67
C GLU A 350 26.74 -6.24 -51.90
N VAL A 351 25.75 -6.51 -52.73
CA VAL A 351 25.59 -7.80 -53.38
C VAL A 351 26.75 -7.92 -54.37
N GLY A 352 27.83 -8.57 -53.93
CA GLY A 352 28.94 -8.93 -54.81
C GLY A 352 28.47 -9.94 -55.88
N PRO A 353 28.99 -9.87 -57.11
CA PRO A 353 28.53 -10.73 -58.19
C PRO A 353 28.93 -12.19 -57.92
N ASP A 354 28.01 -13.10 -58.23
CA ASP A 354 28.20 -14.54 -58.26
C ASP A 354 29.54 -14.90 -58.89
N HIS A 355 30.42 -15.52 -58.10
CA HIS A 355 31.51 -16.31 -58.63
C HIS A 355 31.32 -17.76 -58.20
N ASP A 356 30.73 -18.53 -59.11
CA ASP A 356 30.98 -19.95 -59.25
C ASP A 356 32.48 -20.22 -59.13
N ARG A 357 32.86 -21.06 -58.16
CA ARG A 357 34.02 -21.95 -58.29
C ARG A 357 33.94 -23.08 -57.27
N ASP A 358 33.79 -24.26 -57.84
CA ASP A 358 33.99 -25.57 -57.24
C ASP A 358 35.27 -25.70 -56.40
N SER A 359 35.18 -26.72 -55.55
CA SER A 359 36.23 -27.67 -55.20
C SER A 359 36.88 -27.55 -53.81
N ASN A 360 36.49 -28.54 -53.01
CA ASN A 360 37.40 -29.47 -52.34
C ASN A 360 38.12 -29.06 -51.04
N ILE A 361 38.02 -29.99 -50.08
CA ILE A 361 39.07 -30.45 -49.15
C ILE A 361 38.97 -29.98 -47.67
N ARG A 362 38.46 -30.95 -46.88
CA ARG A 362 38.97 -31.49 -45.60
C ARG A 362 38.66 -30.78 -44.27
N ASN A 363 37.90 -31.50 -43.45
CA ASN A 363 38.06 -31.58 -41.99
C ASN A 363 39.51 -31.89 -41.59
N PRO A 364 39.99 -31.28 -40.49
CA PRO A 364 40.53 -32.08 -39.39
C PRO A 364 40.01 -31.58 -38.02
N ILE A 365 39.48 -32.45 -37.17
CA ILE A 365 40.19 -33.08 -36.04
C ILE A 365 40.69 -32.07 -34.99
N ALA A 366 40.06 -32.11 -33.82
CA ALA A 366 40.53 -31.53 -32.58
C ALA A 366 41.83 -32.20 -32.08
N PRO A 367 42.61 -31.49 -31.25
CA PRO A 367 43.26 -32.15 -30.13
C PRO A 367 43.02 -31.46 -28.79
N SER A 368 42.80 -32.32 -27.80
CA SER A 368 42.99 -32.13 -26.37
C SER A 368 44.34 -31.48 -26.01
N GLY A 369 44.37 -30.63 -24.99
CA GLY A 369 45.60 -30.15 -24.37
C GLY A 369 45.37 -29.23 -23.16
N THR A 370 45.88 -29.66 -22.03
CA THR A 370 45.81 -29.17 -20.64
C THR A 370 46.71 -27.96 -20.29
N ALA A 371 46.41 -27.38 -19.11
CA ALA A 371 47.23 -26.50 -18.23
C ALA A 371 47.40 -25.04 -18.69
N VAL A 372 47.19 -24.01 -17.86
CA VAL A 372 47.51 -23.81 -16.42
C VAL A 372 46.34 -23.16 -15.68
#